data_AF-A0A6N7FX65-F1
#
_entry.id   AF-A0A6N7FX65-F1
#
_cell.length_a   1.000
_cell.length_b   1.000
_cell.length_c   1.000
_cell.angle_alpha   90.00
_cell.angle_beta   90.00
_cell.angle_gamma   90.00
#
_symmetry.space_group_name_H-M   'P 1'
#
loop_
_entity.id
_entity.type
_entity.pdbx_description
1 polymer ?
#
loop_
_entity_poly.entity_id
_entity_poly.type
_entity_poly.pdbx_seq_one_letter_code
_entity_poly.pdbx_strand_id
1 'polypeptide(L)'
;MTPRSRPVSASGASEATGLDALPGAGARTGIVTAVGLAGVAALAQSVAAVIGVVTGAEPAFLSWPLLVLFAVLPAGFALGLLLRGAPGSAAGVLAGAGVVAVCGAIAEAQVAIDATRMARPDLLLPQIEVSPARWGLGLLLAGKLLLAVAGVTALRSARTLPDGSSDRDQIRQPLGLLAAAFGLLLGIGALLAPYTSTDLLLLDSAALDGPPLALAGAALLAVAAPVTAALGVANRAGGVASGILGGLALGGLPLAVLPLVAAWLLGFLHPAVGPVLVLLGVGGLAALATAPSRWLLVVLRRDTDSTGGAGVPHQRVLYAIAGGLAVLAGASALAGATTSLVIGPDGQPVGSPAQFLLYPIGLGLGLLGVAMFLPAVAVWVRPVLSLAWAGVLLVGAQVLSVPIAADELPIETTNGAAGWWTFGAVVLAVLLAVCSLVAGVVEREETGRPSADVSGTSGGTLIAAGAGLAGVLVVGAFLLPVVRSADHDTAALTEDVDVAFWGVLLATLAVLGALALVPRSGRVSAVGLLVAVIGVVGLRALETYAVGRRFDETIGAGAWFAVGAIVVLVALAVTVAVRGPSTGR
;
A
#
# COMPACT_ATOMS: atom_id res chain seq x y z
N MET A 1 33.39 -59.15 -33.52
CA MET A 1 33.83 -57.83 -33.03
C MET A 1 32.92 -57.44 -31.88
N THR A 2 33.38 -57.67 -30.66
CA THR A 2 32.69 -57.38 -29.40
C THR A 2 33.57 -56.41 -28.61
N PRO A 3 33.07 -55.25 -28.14
CA PRO A 3 33.90 -54.33 -27.37
C PRO A 3 33.98 -54.78 -25.92
N ARG A 4 35.22 -54.90 -25.44
CA ARG A 4 35.63 -55.22 -24.06
C ARG A 4 35.24 -54.12 -23.08
N SER A 5 34.67 -54.52 -21.96
CA SER A 5 34.55 -53.74 -20.73
C SER A 5 35.94 -53.52 -20.09
N ARG A 6 36.23 -52.28 -19.68
CA ARG A 6 37.31 -51.95 -18.73
C ARG A 6 36.70 -51.71 -17.35
N PRO A 7 37.27 -52.26 -16.26
CA PRO A 7 36.87 -51.90 -14.91
C PRO A 7 37.53 -50.57 -14.52
N VAL A 8 36.74 -49.61 -14.06
CA VAL A 8 37.24 -48.40 -13.40
C VAL A 8 37.40 -48.72 -11.92
N SER A 9 38.64 -48.62 -11.46
CA SER A 9 39.08 -48.78 -10.07
C SER A 9 38.50 -47.70 -9.17
N ALA A 10 37.88 -48.14 -8.07
CA ALA A 10 37.59 -47.34 -6.90
C ALA A 10 38.91 -46.98 -6.19
N SER A 11 39.21 -45.69 -6.09
CA SER A 11 40.26 -45.14 -5.22
C SER A 11 40.08 -43.63 -5.15
N GLY A 12 39.43 -43.16 -4.09
CA GLY A 12 39.21 -41.74 -3.86
C GLY A 12 38.32 -41.48 -2.64
N ALA A 13 38.57 -42.18 -1.54
CA ALA A 13 38.11 -41.75 -0.23
C ALA A 13 38.97 -40.54 0.17
N SER A 14 38.58 -39.36 -0.31
CA SER A 14 39.04 -38.09 0.23
C SER A 14 37.97 -37.62 1.19
N GLU A 15 38.35 -37.48 2.46
CA GLU A 15 37.62 -36.77 3.49
C GLU A 15 37.06 -35.45 2.94
N ALA A 16 35.74 -35.38 2.82
CA ALA A 16 34.99 -34.14 2.73
C ALA A 16 34.21 -33.98 4.05
N THR A 17 34.94 -33.82 5.15
CA THR A 17 34.44 -33.16 6.37
C THR A 17 34.31 -31.67 6.08
N GLY A 18 33.29 -31.32 5.30
CA GLY A 18 32.77 -29.97 5.12
C GLY A 18 31.28 -30.06 5.35
N LEU A 19 30.82 -29.43 6.43
CA LEU A 19 29.41 -29.28 6.77
C LEU A 19 28.68 -28.53 5.65
N ASP A 20 28.23 -29.25 4.63
CA ASP A 20 27.13 -28.83 3.78
C ASP A 20 25.87 -28.84 4.66
N ALA A 21 25.69 -27.77 5.42
CA ALA A 21 24.46 -27.50 6.12
C ALA A 21 23.35 -27.51 5.06
N LEU A 22 22.54 -28.56 5.06
CA LEU A 22 21.37 -28.70 4.20
C LEU A 22 20.63 -27.35 4.18
N PRO A 23 20.38 -26.74 3.01
CA PRO A 23 19.86 -25.37 2.90
C PRO A 23 18.61 -25.10 3.76
N GLY A 24 17.80 -26.14 4.01
CA GLY A 24 16.60 -26.06 4.87
C GLY A 24 16.87 -25.91 6.37
N ALA A 25 18.03 -26.32 6.88
CA ALA A 25 18.37 -26.18 8.30
C ALA A 25 18.56 -24.70 8.69
N GLY A 26 19.27 -23.93 7.84
CA GLY A 26 19.49 -22.49 8.01
C GLY A 26 18.18 -21.68 7.94
N ALA A 27 17.30 -22.04 7.00
CA ALA A 27 15.98 -21.43 6.84
C ALA A 27 15.12 -21.61 8.12
N ARG A 28 15.10 -22.83 8.67
CA ARG A 28 14.31 -23.14 9.87
C ARG A 28 14.86 -22.42 11.09
N THR A 29 16.17 -22.35 11.28
CA THR A 29 16.77 -21.59 12.38
C THR A 29 16.42 -20.10 12.29
N GLY A 30 16.47 -19.51 11.09
CA GLY A 30 16.07 -18.12 10.89
C GLY A 30 14.61 -17.86 11.27
N ILE A 31 13.69 -18.77 10.93
CA ILE A 31 12.27 -18.65 11.31
C ILE A 31 12.08 -18.82 12.82
N VAL A 32 12.81 -19.73 13.48
CA VAL A 32 12.80 -19.86 14.94
C VAL A 32 13.27 -18.55 15.60
N THR A 33 14.36 -17.94 15.10
CA THR A 33 14.83 -16.66 15.65
C THR A 33 13.79 -15.56 15.49
N ALA A 34 13.09 -15.51 14.35
CA ALA A 34 12.01 -14.56 14.13
C ALA A 34 10.82 -14.78 15.07
N VAL A 35 10.43 -16.03 15.34
CA VAL A 35 9.40 -16.34 16.35
C VAL A 35 9.85 -15.93 17.75
N GLY A 36 11.13 -16.13 18.09
CA GLY A 36 11.71 -15.63 19.34
C GLY A 36 11.62 -14.11 19.47
N LEU A 37 12.00 -13.37 18.42
CA LEU A 37 11.85 -11.91 18.37
C LEU A 37 10.39 -11.47 18.51
N ALA A 38 9.46 -12.17 17.86
CA ALA A 38 8.02 -11.90 17.99
C ALA A 38 7.51 -12.17 19.42
N GLY A 39 8.06 -13.17 20.12
CA GLY A 39 7.78 -13.42 21.53
C GLY A 39 8.25 -12.28 22.43
N VAL A 40 9.47 -11.76 22.20
CA VAL A 40 9.99 -10.58 22.91
C VAL A 40 9.13 -9.35 22.62
N ALA A 41 8.72 -9.15 21.37
CA ALA A 41 7.81 -8.09 20.96
C ALA A 41 6.44 -8.18 21.67
N ALA A 42 5.88 -9.37 21.79
CA ALA A 42 4.61 -9.62 22.49
C ALA A 42 4.74 -9.33 23.99
N LEU A 43 5.84 -9.74 24.62
CA LEU A 43 6.13 -9.44 26.03
C LEU A 43 6.25 -7.93 26.26
N ALA A 44 7.02 -7.23 25.43
CA ALA A 44 7.18 -5.77 25.56
C ALA A 44 5.83 -5.04 25.44
N GLN A 45 5.01 -5.37 24.45
CA GLN A 45 3.66 -4.80 24.29
C GLN A 45 2.72 -5.16 25.43
N SER A 46 2.80 -6.39 25.96
CA SER A 46 1.97 -6.83 27.09
C SER A 46 2.34 -6.08 28.37
N VAL A 47 3.63 -5.91 28.65
CA VAL A 47 4.11 -5.12 29.79
C VAL A 47 3.69 -3.66 29.63
N ALA A 48 3.82 -3.08 28.43
CA ALA A 48 3.36 -1.73 28.13
C ALA A 48 1.86 -1.53 28.41
N ALA A 49 1.02 -2.51 28.03
CA ALA A 49 -0.42 -2.48 28.29
C ALA A 49 -0.77 -2.53 29.79
N VAL A 50 0.05 -3.21 30.61
CA VAL A 50 -0.18 -3.33 32.06
C VAL A 50 0.34 -2.11 32.83
N ILE A 51 1.52 -1.59 32.47
CA ILE A 51 2.10 -0.43 33.18
C ILE A 51 1.49 0.91 32.73
N GLY A 52 0.74 0.91 31.62
CA GLY A 52 0.15 2.10 31.03
C GLY A 52 1.11 2.85 30.11
N VAL A 53 0.57 3.43 29.04
CA VAL A 53 1.33 4.18 28.02
C VAL A 53 1.41 5.67 28.35
N VAL A 54 0.61 6.11 29.32
CA VAL A 54 0.34 7.51 29.66
C VAL A 54 0.25 7.64 31.18
N THR A 55 0.66 8.81 31.70
CA THR A 55 0.51 9.20 33.10
C THR A 55 -0.49 10.35 33.22
N GLY A 56 -1.34 10.32 34.25
CA GLY A 56 -2.37 11.35 34.46
C GLY A 56 -3.72 11.04 33.80
N ALA A 57 -3.84 9.90 33.12
CA ALA A 57 -5.09 9.40 32.58
C ALA A 57 -5.19 7.88 32.77
N GLU A 58 -6.40 7.38 32.94
CA GLU A 58 -6.70 5.95 32.99
C GLU A 58 -7.43 5.51 31.70
N PRO A 59 -7.30 4.24 31.28
CA PRO A 59 -8.12 3.68 30.22
C PRO A 59 -9.62 3.81 30.54
N ALA A 60 -10.45 4.05 29.53
CA ALA A 60 -11.90 4.21 29.70
C ALA A 60 -12.58 2.91 30.18
N PHE A 61 -11.95 1.76 29.94
CA PHE A 61 -12.39 0.44 30.39
C PHE A 61 -11.18 -0.46 30.64
N LEU A 62 -11.40 -1.62 31.26
CA LEU A 62 -10.35 -2.60 31.55
C LEU A 62 -9.87 -3.30 30.26
N SER A 63 -9.06 -2.60 29.48
CA SER A 63 -8.62 -2.97 28.12
C SER A 63 -7.37 -3.86 28.11
N TRP A 64 -6.56 -3.83 29.19
CA TRP A 64 -5.27 -4.51 29.24
C TRP A 64 -5.31 -6.02 28.90
N PRO A 65 -6.33 -6.83 29.29
CA PRO A 65 -6.34 -8.24 28.92
C PRO A 65 -6.48 -8.44 27.40
N LEU A 66 -7.24 -7.55 26.77
CA LEU A 66 -7.51 -7.58 25.34
C LEU A 66 -6.28 -7.11 24.54
N LEU A 67 -5.57 -6.11 25.05
CA LEU A 67 -4.28 -5.66 24.49
C LEU A 67 -3.20 -6.75 24.61
N VAL A 68 -3.11 -7.44 25.75
CA VAL A 68 -2.21 -8.59 25.94
C VAL A 68 -2.55 -9.71 24.96
N LEU A 69 -3.84 -10.05 24.81
CA LEU A 69 -4.29 -11.05 23.86
C LEU A 69 -3.84 -10.70 22.42
N PHE A 70 -4.05 -9.46 21.99
CA PHE A 70 -3.63 -9.01 20.66
C PHE A 70 -2.13 -8.92 20.46
N ALA A 71 -1.37 -8.58 21.50
CA ALA A 71 0.09 -8.61 21.46
C ALA A 71 0.63 -10.04 21.26
N VAL A 72 0.02 -11.04 21.91
CA VAL A 72 0.47 -12.44 21.88
C VAL A 72 0.02 -13.17 20.62
N LEU A 73 -1.13 -12.81 20.03
CA LEU A 73 -1.75 -13.52 18.92
C LEU A 73 -0.80 -13.81 17.73
N PRO A 74 -0.09 -12.83 17.13
CA PRO A 74 0.81 -13.09 16.00
C PRO A 74 1.94 -14.08 16.34
N ALA A 75 2.56 -13.92 17.52
CA ALA A 75 3.65 -14.78 17.97
C ALA A 75 3.15 -16.20 18.30
N GLY A 76 2.00 -16.32 18.97
CA GLY A 76 1.37 -17.59 19.31
C GLY A 76 0.94 -18.39 18.08
N PHE A 77 0.32 -17.73 17.09
CA PHE A 77 -0.04 -18.36 15.82
C PHE A 77 1.18 -18.82 15.03
N ALA A 78 2.22 -17.97 14.93
CA ALA A 78 3.47 -18.33 14.25
C ALA A 78 4.17 -19.52 14.93
N LEU A 79 4.24 -19.54 16.27
CA LEU A 79 4.78 -20.66 17.03
C LEU A 79 3.97 -21.94 16.80
N GLY A 80 2.64 -21.87 16.88
CA GLY A 80 1.76 -23.01 16.62
C GLY A 80 1.93 -23.59 15.21
N LEU A 81 2.08 -22.75 14.19
CA LEU A 81 2.36 -23.17 12.82
C LEU A 81 3.75 -23.80 12.69
N LEU A 82 4.76 -23.25 13.36
CA LEU A 82 6.11 -23.80 13.39
C LEU A 82 6.15 -25.19 14.04
N LEU A 83 5.42 -25.37 15.15
CA LEU A 83 5.28 -26.66 15.86
C LEU A 83 4.52 -27.70 15.01
N ARG A 84 3.58 -27.25 14.18
CA ARG A 84 2.86 -28.09 13.20
C ARG A 84 3.68 -28.41 11.94
N GLY A 85 4.95 -27.99 11.87
CA GLY A 85 5.80 -28.23 10.71
C GLY A 85 5.46 -27.37 9.50
N ALA A 86 4.81 -26.21 9.69
CA ALA A 86 4.47 -25.25 8.64
C ALA A 86 5.30 -23.95 8.77
N PRO A 87 6.64 -23.99 8.60
CA PRO A 87 7.51 -22.84 8.82
C PRO A 87 7.26 -21.69 7.83
N GLY A 88 6.87 -22.01 6.58
CA GLY A 88 6.50 -20.99 5.59
C GLY A 88 5.30 -20.16 6.04
N SER A 89 4.25 -20.80 6.56
CA SER A 89 3.08 -20.09 7.09
C SER A 89 3.39 -19.30 8.34
N ALA A 90 4.22 -19.83 9.24
CA ALA A 90 4.70 -19.07 10.40
C ALA A 90 5.44 -17.79 9.97
N ALA A 91 6.32 -17.89 8.96
CA ALA A 91 7.04 -16.74 8.44
C ALA A 91 6.12 -15.72 7.77
N GLY A 92 5.13 -16.19 7.02
CA GLY A 92 4.11 -15.33 6.43
C GLY A 92 3.31 -14.57 7.47
N VAL A 93 2.86 -15.23 8.55
CA VAL A 93 2.09 -14.59 9.64
C VAL A 93 2.88 -13.43 10.25
N LEU A 94 4.16 -13.65 10.55
CA LEU A 94 5.02 -12.60 11.10
C LEU A 94 5.25 -11.46 10.10
N ALA A 95 5.41 -11.76 8.80
CA ALA A 95 5.58 -10.75 7.77
C ALA A 95 4.33 -9.85 7.63
N GLY A 96 3.14 -10.44 7.54
CA GLY A 96 1.88 -9.71 7.45
C GLY A 96 1.60 -8.87 8.71
N ALA A 97 1.73 -9.47 9.90
CA ALA A 97 1.54 -8.76 11.16
C ALA A 97 2.57 -7.64 11.37
N GLY A 98 3.81 -7.85 10.92
CA GLY A 98 4.88 -6.86 10.97
C GLY A 98 4.56 -5.60 10.17
N VAL A 99 3.92 -5.72 9.00
CA VAL A 99 3.48 -4.55 8.20
C VAL A 99 2.45 -3.71 8.97
N VAL A 100 1.44 -4.35 9.56
CA VAL A 100 0.43 -3.64 10.38
C VAL A 100 1.08 -3.03 11.62
N ALA A 101 2.07 -3.71 12.22
CA ALA A 101 2.80 -3.21 13.38
C ALA A 101 3.60 -1.93 13.07
N VAL A 102 4.24 -1.82 11.90
CA VAL A 102 4.93 -0.58 11.47
C VAL A 102 3.93 0.57 11.32
N CYS A 103 2.80 0.33 10.65
CA CYS A 103 1.78 1.35 10.44
C CYS A 103 1.20 1.82 11.79
N GLY A 104 0.91 0.86 12.69
CA GLY A 104 0.45 1.14 14.04
C GLY A 104 1.48 1.87 14.90
N ALA A 105 2.78 1.56 14.78
CA ALA A 105 3.84 2.25 15.51
C ALA A 105 3.94 3.73 15.13
N ILE A 106 3.77 4.04 13.84
CA ILE A 106 3.75 5.43 13.35
C ILE A 106 2.53 6.17 13.93
N ALA A 107 1.35 5.56 13.88
CA ALA A 107 0.15 6.14 14.47
C ALA A 107 0.28 6.36 15.99
N GLU A 108 0.80 5.36 16.71
CA GLU A 108 0.95 5.39 18.16
C GLU A 108 2.12 6.29 18.63
N ALA A 109 3.06 6.66 17.73
CA ALA A 109 4.08 7.65 18.04
C ALA A 109 3.47 9.03 18.36
N GLN A 110 2.22 9.28 17.97
CA GLN A 110 1.48 10.48 18.34
C GLN A 110 1.38 10.68 19.86
N VAL A 111 1.33 9.61 20.67
CA VAL A 111 1.29 9.74 22.15
C VAL A 111 2.50 10.48 22.68
N ALA A 112 3.66 10.36 22.02
CA ALA A 112 4.88 11.05 22.44
C ALA A 112 4.77 12.57 22.25
N ILE A 113 3.95 13.02 21.29
CA ILE A 113 3.76 14.43 20.96
C ILE A 113 2.59 14.99 21.75
N ASP A 114 1.42 14.40 21.57
CA ASP A 114 0.18 14.82 22.22
C ASP A 114 -0.76 13.63 22.35
N ALA A 115 -0.87 13.11 23.56
CA ALA A 115 -1.72 11.98 23.91
C ALA A 115 -3.22 12.34 23.94
N THR A 116 -3.57 13.61 24.12
CA THR A 116 -4.98 14.06 24.23
C THR A 116 -5.73 13.96 22.91
N ARG A 117 -5.00 14.00 21.78
CA ARG A 117 -5.55 13.90 20.41
C ARG A 117 -5.72 12.47 19.90
N MET A 118 -5.45 11.47 20.73
CA MET A 118 -5.57 10.06 20.34
C MET A 118 -6.97 9.53 20.64
N ALA A 119 -7.71 9.13 19.60
CA ALA A 119 -8.99 8.44 19.70
C ALA A 119 -8.82 6.95 20.12
N ARG A 120 -8.23 6.72 21.30
CA ARG A 120 -7.90 5.39 21.85
C ARG A 120 -8.43 5.24 23.28
N PRO A 121 -9.75 5.05 23.46
CA PRO A 121 -10.36 4.84 24.79
C PRO A 121 -9.81 3.60 25.51
N ASP A 122 -9.22 2.67 24.75
CA ASP A 122 -8.50 1.51 25.28
C ASP A 122 -7.16 1.87 25.95
N LEU A 123 -6.55 3.01 25.63
CA LEU A 123 -5.28 3.45 26.20
C LEU A 123 -5.46 4.57 27.23
N LEU A 124 -6.38 5.51 26.97
CA LEU A 124 -6.63 6.65 27.84
C LEU A 124 -8.03 7.23 27.61
N LEU A 125 -8.62 7.78 28.68
CA LEU A 125 -9.70 8.75 28.60
C LEU A 125 -9.09 10.16 28.68
N PRO A 126 -9.28 11.05 27.69
CA PRO A 126 -8.65 12.37 27.70
C PRO A 126 -9.02 13.18 28.96
N GLN A 127 -8.01 13.66 29.67
CA GLN A 127 -8.14 14.61 30.79
C GLN A 127 -7.33 15.88 30.48
N ILE A 128 -7.47 16.93 31.30
CA ILE A 128 -6.85 18.24 31.05
C ILE A 128 -5.32 18.17 31.10
N GLU A 129 -4.73 17.26 31.88
CA GLU A 129 -3.28 17.07 31.98
C GLU A 129 -2.89 15.61 31.71
N VAL A 130 -2.38 15.34 30.51
CA VAL A 130 -1.97 14.00 30.08
C VAL A 130 -0.53 14.05 29.59
N SER A 131 0.34 13.24 30.20
CA SER A 131 1.77 13.17 29.84
C SER A 131 2.17 11.76 29.38
N PRO A 132 3.10 11.63 28.42
CA PRO A 132 3.53 10.33 27.95
C PRO A 132 4.31 9.56 29.03
N ALA A 133 3.91 8.30 29.28
CA ALA A 133 4.66 7.41 30.15
C ALA A 133 5.84 6.83 29.36
N ARG A 134 7.04 7.42 29.53
CA ARG A 134 8.25 7.10 28.74
C ARG A 134 8.54 5.60 28.63
N TRP A 135 8.37 4.85 29.72
CA TRP A 135 8.63 3.41 29.75
C TRP A 135 7.55 2.59 29.04
N GLY A 136 6.26 2.87 29.29
CA GLY A 136 5.16 2.18 28.64
C GLY A 136 5.11 2.45 27.13
N LEU A 137 5.23 3.72 26.74
CA LEU A 137 5.29 4.12 25.33
C LEU A 137 6.54 3.56 24.64
N GLY A 138 7.70 3.62 25.30
CA GLY A 138 8.94 3.04 24.78
C GLY A 138 8.81 1.54 24.52
N LEU A 139 8.22 0.78 25.46
CA LEU A 139 7.99 -0.65 25.31
C LEU A 139 6.96 -0.98 24.22
N LEU A 140 5.88 -0.19 24.10
CA LEU A 140 4.87 -0.34 23.05
C LEU A 140 5.51 -0.19 21.66
N LEU A 141 6.18 0.94 21.42
CA LEU A 141 6.82 1.25 20.14
C LEU A 141 7.96 0.26 19.82
N ALA A 142 8.81 -0.05 20.80
CA ALA A 142 9.87 -1.05 20.63
C ALA A 142 9.30 -2.43 20.29
N GLY A 143 8.21 -2.84 20.93
CA GLY A 143 7.55 -4.10 20.64
C GLY A 143 7.00 -4.17 19.21
N LYS A 144 6.35 -3.10 18.72
CA LYS A 144 5.87 -3.03 17.32
C LYS A 144 7.02 -3.09 16.31
N LEU A 145 8.11 -2.36 16.58
CA LEU A 145 9.32 -2.39 15.73
C LEU A 145 10.00 -3.76 15.74
N LEU A 146 10.09 -4.42 16.90
CA LEU A 146 10.61 -5.78 17.00
C LEU A 146 9.76 -6.79 16.23
N LEU A 147 8.42 -6.64 16.24
CA LEU A 147 7.53 -7.46 15.43
C LEU A 147 7.75 -7.23 13.92
N ALA A 148 8.02 -6.00 13.50
CA ALA A 148 8.39 -5.70 12.12
C ALA A 148 9.73 -6.37 11.72
N VAL A 149 10.75 -6.29 12.58
CA VAL A 149 12.04 -6.96 12.37
C VAL A 149 11.87 -8.48 12.32
N ALA A 150 11.02 -9.06 13.19
CA ALA A 150 10.65 -10.47 13.14
C ALA A 150 10.01 -10.84 11.80
N GLY A 151 9.10 -10.02 11.26
CA GLY A 151 8.52 -10.22 9.94
C GLY A 151 9.54 -10.23 8.80
N VAL A 152 10.46 -9.26 8.79
CA VAL A 152 11.51 -9.17 7.76
C VAL A 152 12.49 -10.34 7.83
N THR A 153 12.92 -10.70 9.04
CA THR A 153 13.84 -11.84 9.26
C THR A 153 13.19 -13.17 8.88
N ALA A 154 11.92 -13.37 9.23
CA ALA A 154 11.17 -14.55 8.83
C ALA A 154 11.02 -14.65 7.31
N LEU A 155 10.67 -13.54 6.64
CA LEU A 155 10.50 -13.51 5.19
C LEU A 155 11.81 -13.77 4.43
N ARG A 156 12.94 -13.22 4.91
CA ARG A 156 14.26 -13.52 4.35
C ARG A 156 14.62 -14.99 4.48
N SER A 157 14.34 -15.59 5.64
CA SER A 157 14.59 -17.01 5.91
C SER A 157 13.66 -17.92 5.12
N ALA A 158 12.43 -17.48 4.84
CA ALA A 158 11.47 -18.24 4.05
C ALA A 158 11.88 -18.36 2.57
N ARG A 159 12.65 -17.41 2.03
CA ARG A 159 13.15 -17.46 0.63
C ARG A 159 14.13 -18.61 0.37
N THR A 160 14.72 -19.16 1.42
CA THR A 160 15.63 -20.31 1.34
C THR A 160 14.94 -21.65 1.56
N LEU A 161 13.63 -21.65 1.82
CA LEU A 161 12.86 -22.88 1.87
C LEU A 161 12.74 -23.45 0.46
N PRO A 162 12.84 -24.78 0.28
CA PRO A 162 12.64 -25.40 -1.02
C PRO A 162 11.22 -25.10 -1.52
N ASP A 163 11.12 -24.70 -2.80
CA ASP A 163 9.86 -24.47 -3.48
C ASP A 163 9.05 -25.78 -3.43
N GLY A 164 8.01 -25.78 -2.60
CA GLY A 164 7.03 -26.85 -2.60
C GLY A 164 6.13 -26.68 -3.81
N SER A 165 6.67 -26.93 -5.01
CA SER A 165 5.94 -26.82 -6.28
C SER A 165 4.72 -27.74 -6.24
N SER A 166 3.59 -27.19 -5.83
CA SER A 166 2.32 -27.89 -5.90
C SER A 166 1.41 -27.09 -6.82
N ASP A 167 0.58 -27.79 -7.61
CA ASP A 167 -0.46 -27.21 -8.47
C ASP A 167 -1.32 -26.11 -7.77
N ARG A 168 -1.28 -26.02 -6.43
CA ARG A 168 -1.91 -24.95 -5.64
C ARG A 168 -1.43 -23.54 -5.97
N ASP A 169 -0.19 -23.35 -6.43
CA ASP A 169 0.41 -22.02 -6.59
C ASP A 169 -0.08 -21.30 -7.86
N GLN A 170 -0.52 -22.05 -8.88
CA GLN A 170 -1.09 -21.50 -10.11
C GLN A 170 -2.53 -20.97 -9.95
N ILE A 171 -3.31 -21.59 -9.04
CA ILE A 171 -4.74 -21.30 -8.88
C ILE A 171 -4.99 -20.04 -8.02
N ARG A 172 -4.01 -19.60 -7.24
CA ARG A 172 -4.18 -18.49 -6.29
C ARG A 172 -3.95 -17.10 -6.90
N GLN A 173 -3.26 -16.99 -8.03
CA GLN A 173 -2.98 -15.70 -8.68
C GLN A 173 -4.22 -14.82 -8.96
N PRO A 174 -5.38 -15.33 -9.45
CA PRO A 174 -6.56 -14.49 -9.64
C PRO A 174 -7.15 -13.94 -8.32
N LEU A 175 -6.83 -14.55 -7.17
CA LEU A 175 -7.26 -14.08 -5.85
C LEU A 175 -6.43 -12.90 -5.35
N GLY A 176 -5.33 -12.54 -6.03
CA GLY A 176 -4.49 -11.41 -5.62
C GLY A 176 -5.28 -10.10 -5.57
N LEU A 177 -6.22 -9.92 -6.49
CA LEU A 177 -7.12 -8.76 -6.53
C LEU A 177 -8.16 -8.78 -5.42
N LEU A 178 -8.71 -9.96 -5.11
CA LEU A 178 -9.66 -10.10 -4.02
C LEU A 178 -8.97 -9.88 -2.67
N ALA A 179 -7.75 -10.40 -2.50
CA ALA A 179 -6.90 -10.15 -1.34
C ALA A 179 -6.52 -8.67 -1.23
N ALA A 180 -6.20 -8.01 -2.36
CA ALA A 180 -5.99 -6.57 -2.41
C ALA A 180 -7.24 -5.80 -1.98
N ALA A 181 -8.42 -6.18 -2.49
CA ALA A 181 -9.67 -5.53 -2.13
C ALA A 181 -9.97 -5.63 -0.62
N PHE A 182 -9.77 -6.81 -0.02
CA PHE A 182 -9.92 -6.96 1.44
C PHE A 182 -8.83 -6.22 2.23
N GLY A 183 -7.59 -6.19 1.75
CA GLY A 183 -6.54 -5.36 2.32
C GLY A 183 -6.86 -3.87 2.25
N LEU A 184 -7.51 -3.43 1.16
CA LEU A 184 -7.96 -2.05 0.99
C LEU A 184 -9.13 -1.72 1.92
N LEU A 185 -10.08 -2.64 2.12
CA LEU A 185 -11.16 -2.48 3.09
C LEU A 185 -10.61 -2.34 4.52
N LEU A 186 -9.61 -3.14 4.89
CA LEU A 186 -8.87 -2.99 6.15
C LEU A 186 -8.25 -1.59 6.26
N GLY A 187 -7.60 -1.13 5.20
CA GLY A 187 -7.01 0.19 5.08
C GLY A 187 -7.97 1.36 5.24
N ILE A 188 -9.04 1.37 4.42
CA ILE A 188 -10.09 2.39 4.43
C ILE A 188 -10.79 2.41 5.79
N GLY A 189 -11.10 1.24 6.35
CA GLY A 189 -11.72 1.15 7.67
C GLY A 189 -10.87 1.78 8.78
N ALA A 190 -9.53 1.72 8.66
CA ALA A 190 -8.61 2.37 9.58
C ALA A 190 -8.47 3.89 9.37
N LEU A 191 -8.87 4.41 8.20
CA LEU A 191 -8.91 5.85 7.93
C LEU A 191 -10.19 6.51 8.48
N LEU A 192 -11.29 5.76 8.54
CA LEU A 192 -12.58 6.24 9.05
C LEU A 192 -12.61 6.31 10.58
N ALA A 193 -13.57 7.07 11.11
CA ALA A 193 -13.80 7.18 12.55
C ALA A 193 -13.98 5.80 13.20
N PRO A 194 -13.28 5.53 14.32
CA PRO A 194 -13.38 4.27 15.05
C PRO A 194 -14.72 4.11 15.79
N TYR A 195 -15.34 5.21 16.19
CA TYR A 195 -16.62 5.29 16.88
C TYR A 195 -17.20 6.70 16.68
N THR A 196 -18.49 6.88 16.98
CA THR A 196 -19.07 8.22 17.20
C THR A 196 -19.25 8.45 18.70
N SER A 197 -19.10 9.70 19.15
CA SER A 197 -19.08 10.04 20.57
C SER A 197 -20.10 11.15 20.87
N THR A 198 -20.75 11.04 22.02
CA THR A 198 -21.60 12.10 22.59
C THR A 198 -20.88 12.92 23.67
N ASP A 199 -19.63 12.55 24.00
CA ASP A 199 -18.79 13.21 24.98
C ASP A 199 -17.84 14.22 24.29
N LEU A 200 -17.86 15.47 24.76
CA LEU A 200 -17.05 16.57 24.23
C LEU A 200 -15.55 16.38 24.48
N LEU A 201 -15.16 15.54 25.44
CA LEU A 201 -13.75 15.26 25.77
C LEU A 201 -13.16 14.13 24.92
N LEU A 202 -13.99 13.31 24.29
CA LEU A 202 -13.56 12.18 23.46
C LEU A 202 -14.09 12.37 22.04
N LEU A 203 -13.30 13.04 21.20
CA LEU A 203 -13.69 13.32 19.83
C LEU A 203 -13.81 12.02 19.01
N ASP A 204 -14.79 12.01 18.11
CA ASP A 204 -15.05 10.99 17.09
C ASP A 204 -14.22 11.19 15.82
N SER A 205 -12.99 11.72 15.98
CA SER A 205 -12.14 12.09 14.86
C SER A 205 -11.77 10.87 14.02
N ALA A 206 -12.12 10.91 12.74
CA ALA A 206 -11.52 10.02 11.75
C ALA A 206 -10.00 10.24 11.71
N ALA A 207 -9.25 9.28 11.16
CA ALA A 207 -7.81 9.51 10.97
C ALA A 207 -7.55 10.68 10.03
N LEU A 208 -8.48 10.95 9.08
CA LEU A 208 -8.44 12.08 8.15
C LEU A 208 -8.43 13.44 8.84
N ASP A 209 -9.18 13.54 9.95
CA ASP A 209 -9.32 14.77 10.75
C ASP A 209 -8.43 14.70 12.02
N GLY A 210 -7.67 13.61 12.13
CA GLY A 210 -6.85 13.27 13.27
C GLY A 210 -5.46 13.88 13.20
N PRO A 211 -4.66 13.70 14.26
CA PRO A 211 -3.28 14.18 14.29
C PRO A 211 -2.42 13.56 13.16
N PRO A 212 -1.39 14.29 12.68
CA PRO A 212 -0.69 13.94 11.43
C PRO A 212 -0.01 12.58 11.48
N LEU A 213 0.47 12.13 12.64
CA LEU A 213 1.07 10.80 12.79
C LEU A 213 0.03 9.68 12.76
N ALA A 214 -1.16 9.90 13.31
CA ALA A 214 -2.26 8.94 13.23
C ALA A 214 -2.73 8.78 11.78
N LEU A 215 -2.92 9.90 11.08
CA LEU A 215 -3.21 9.92 9.66
C LEU A 215 -2.11 9.23 8.85
N ALA A 216 -0.84 9.51 9.13
CA ALA A 216 0.30 8.87 8.48
C ALA A 216 0.27 7.34 8.60
N GLY A 217 0.04 6.83 9.81
CA GLY A 217 -0.04 5.39 10.06
C GLY A 217 -1.23 4.74 9.36
N ALA A 218 -2.41 5.37 9.40
CA ALA A 218 -3.61 4.87 8.73
C ALA A 218 -3.50 4.92 7.19
N ALA A 219 -2.98 6.03 6.63
CA ALA A 219 -2.74 6.18 5.21
C ALA A 219 -1.69 5.17 4.71
N LEU A 220 -0.62 4.97 5.47
CA LEU A 220 0.37 3.95 5.17
C LEU A 220 -0.25 2.55 5.20
N LEU A 221 -1.11 2.24 6.17
CA LEU A 221 -1.83 0.97 6.22
C LEU A 221 -2.74 0.79 5.00
N ALA A 222 -3.43 1.85 4.57
CA ALA A 222 -4.33 1.83 3.42
C ALA A 222 -3.63 1.48 2.10
N VAL A 223 -2.34 1.78 1.99
CA VAL A 223 -1.51 1.38 0.85
C VAL A 223 -0.81 0.04 1.12
N ALA A 224 -0.23 -0.14 2.30
CA ALA A 224 0.62 -1.29 2.61
C ALA A 224 -0.18 -2.59 2.72
N ALA A 225 -1.39 -2.57 3.29
CA ALA A 225 -2.23 -3.75 3.44
C ALA A 225 -2.63 -4.40 2.09
N PRO A 226 -3.23 -3.67 1.11
CA PRO A 226 -3.60 -4.27 -0.16
C PRO A 226 -2.39 -4.72 -0.98
N VAL A 227 -1.28 -3.96 -0.97
CA VAL A 227 -0.03 -4.34 -1.63
C VAL A 227 0.54 -5.63 -1.01
N THR A 228 0.61 -5.71 0.31
CA THR A 228 1.14 -6.88 1.02
C THR A 228 0.26 -8.11 0.81
N ALA A 229 -1.06 -7.94 0.80
CA ALA A 229 -2.00 -9.03 0.52
C ALA A 229 -1.82 -9.57 -0.90
N ALA A 230 -1.72 -8.68 -1.90
CA ALA A 230 -1.56 -9.04 -3.29
C ALA A 230 -0.20 -9.70 -3.57
N LEU A 231 0.89 -9.13 -3.06
CA LEU A 231 2.23 -9.72 -3.17
C LEU A 231 2.34 -11.03 -2.39
N GLY A 232 1.63 -11.15 -1.26
CA GLY A 232 1.54 -12.39 -0.50
C GLY A 232 0.93 -13.50 -1.33
N VAL A 233 -0.17 -13.23 -2.04
CA VAL A 233 -0.83 -14.19 -2.95
C VAL A 233 0.01 -14.52 -4.18
N ALA A 234 0.79 -13.56 -4.69
CA ALA A 234 1.70 -13.78 -5.81
C ALA A 234 2.91 -14.66 -5.45
N ASN A 235 3.17 -14.91 -4.16
CA ASN A 235 4.31 -15.70 -3.71
C ASN A 235 4.08 -17.21 -3.96
N ARG A 236 5.04 -17.85 -4.62
CA ARG A 236 5.02 -19.28 -4.98
C ARG A 236 5.08 -20.23 -3.80
N ALA A 237 5.56 -19.79 -2.64
CA ALA A 237 5.49 -20.59 -1.44
C ALA A 237 4.07 -20.50 -0.84
N GLY A 238 3.14 -21.34 -1.28
CA GLY A 238 1.72 -21.27 -0.89
C GLY A 238 1.46 -21.22 0.63
N GLY A 239 2.37 -21.80 1.43
CA GLY A 239 2.35 -21.65 2.89
C GLY A 239 2.65 -20.23 3.37
N VAL A 240 3.62 -19.53 2.79
CA VAL A 240 3.95 -18.13 3.10
C VAL A 240 2.79 -17.21 2.70
N ALA A 241 2.18 -17.46 1.55
CA ALA A 241 1.03 -16.69 1.06
C ALA A 241 -0.14 -16.67 2.06
N SER A 242 -0.61 -17.85 2.49
CA SER A 242 -1.67 -17.95 3.51
C SER A 242 -1.24 -17.35 4.84
N GLY A 243 0.03 -17.51 5.19
CA GLY A 243 0.61 -16.88 6.38
C GLY A 243 0.49 -15.35 6.32
N ILE A 244 0.89 -14.70 5.21
CA ILE A 244 0.85 -13.24 5.06
C ILE A 244 -0.57 -12.71 5.23
N LEU A 245 -1.55 -13.34 4.57
CA LEU A 245 -2.96 -12.96 4.70
C LEU A 245 -3.47 -13.13 6.14
N GLY A 246 -3.13 -14.26 6.77
CA GLY A 246 -3.45 -14.50 8.18
C GLY A 246 -2.78 -13.50 9.12
N GLY A 247 -1.54 -13.11 8.84
CA GLY A 247 -0.79 -12.10 9.59
C GLY A 247 -1.41 -10.71 9.49
N LEU A 248 -1.82 -10.28 8.29
CA LEU A 248 -2.55 -9.02 8.09
C LEU A 248 -3.89 -9.03 8.83
N ALA A 249 -4.62 -10.14 8.77
CA ALA A 249 -5.87 -10.31 9.52
C ALA A 249 -5.64 -10.22 11.03
N LEU A 250 -4.66 -10.96 11.57
CA LEU A 250 -4.33 -10.93 13.00
C LEU A 250 -3.85 -9.55 13.47
N GLY A 251 -3.05 -8.86 12.65
CA GLY A 251 -2.57 -7.51 12.95
C GLY A 251 -3.67 -6.44 12.86
N GLY A 252 -4.66 -6.63 11.98
CA GLY A 252 -5.78 -5.72 11.78
C GLY A 252 -6.94 -5.88 12.79
N LEU A 253 -7.09 -7.07 13.40
CA LEU A 253 -8.14 -7.34 14.41
C LEU A 253 -8.27 -6.27 15.52
N PRO A 254 -7.17 -5.78 16.14
CA PRO A 254 -7.26 -4.80 17.20
C PRO A 254 -7.93 -3.49 16.74
N LEU A 255 -7.75 -3.10 15.47
CA LEU A 255 -8.31 -1.87 14.90
C LEU A 255 -9.85 -1.91 14.81
N ALA A 256 -10.45 -3.10 14.76
CA ALA A 256 -11.90 -3.26 14.79
C ALA A 256 -12.42 -3.57 16.19
N VAL A 257 -11.79 -4.53 16.87
CA VAL A 257 -12.36 -5.08 18.11
C VAL A 257 -12.26 -4.09 19.25
N LEU A 258 -11.16 -3.35 19.39
CA LEU A 258 -11.00 -2.40 20.49
C LEU A 258 -12.07 -1.28 20.44
N PRO A 259 -12.31 -0.60 19.31
CA PRO A 259 -13.39 0.38 19.22
C PRO A 259 -14.79 -0.21 19.43
N LEU A 260 -15.07 -1.41 18.91
CA LEU A 260 -16.38 -2.05 19.08
C LEU A 260 -16.66 -2.46 20.53
N VAL A 261 -15.64 -2.95 21.23
CA VAL A 261 -15.73 -3.25 22.67
C VAL A 261 -15.90 -1.96 23.47
N ALA A 262 -15.20 -0.89 23.10
CA ALA A 262 -15.38 0.43 23.72
C ALA A 262 -16.82 0.95 23.53
N ALA A 263 -17.35 0.92 22.31
CA ALA A 263 -18.74 1.30 22.02
C ALA A 263 -19.79 0.43 22.72
N TRP A 264 -19.46 -0.83 23.02
CA TRP A 264 -20.35 -1.72 23.76
C TRP A 264 -20.32 -1.48 25.28
N LEU A 265 -19.16 -1.15 25.84
CA LEU A 265 -18.97 -0.94 27.28
C LEU A 265 -19.29 0.49 27.72
N LEU A 266 -19.09 1.49 26.85
CA LEU A 266 -19.23 2.90 27.15
C LEU A 266 -20.52 3.44 26.50
N GLY A 267 -21.51 3.80 27.33
CA GLY A 267 -22.83 4.21 26.83
C GLY A 267 -22.87 5.51 26.02
N PHE A 268 -21.78 6.28 26.02
CA PHE A 268 -21.62 7.53 25.26
C PHE A 268 -20.90 7.33 23.91
N LEU A 269 -20.41 6.11 23.64
CA LEU A 269 -19.80 5.73 22.36
C LEU A 269 -20.76 4.87 21.54
N HIS A 270 -20.77 5.09 20.23
CA HIS A 270 -21.59 4.33 19.29
C HIS A 270 -20.73 3.76 18.15
N PRO A 271 -21.11 2.59 17.61
CA PRO A 271 -20.35 1.95 16.55
C PRO A 271 -20.39 2.77 15.26
N ALA A 272 -19.21 3.04 14.70
CA ALA A 272 -19.03 3.69 13.42
C ALA A 272 -18.80 2.68 12.28
N VAL A 273 -18.77 3.18 11.04
CA VAL A 273 -18.55 2.37 9.83
C VAL A 273 -17.11 1.83 9.75
N GLY A 274 -16.14 2.55 10.31
CA GLY A 274 -14.71 2.20 10.25
C GLY A 274 -14.41 0.77 10.71
N PRO A 275 -14.73 0.39 11.96
CA PRO A 275 -14.53 -0.98 12.46
C PRO A 275 -15.24 -2.06 11.65
N VAL A 276 -16.40 -1.75 11.06
CA VAL A 276 -17.14 -2.70 10.22
C VAL A 276 -16.37 -3.02 8.94
N LEU A 277 -15.81 -2.01 8.26
CA LEU A 277 -14.96 -2.21 7.09
C LEU A 277 -13.67 -2.95 7.44
N VAL A 278 -13.07 -2.64 8.59
CA VAL A 278 -11.92 -3.40 9.11
C VAL A 278 -12.29 -4.87 9.31
N LEU A 279 -13.43 -5.19 9.93
CA LEU A 279 -13.89 -6.57 10.11
C LEU A 279 -14.13 -7.28 8.78
N LEU A 280 -14.71 -6.61 7.78
CA LEU A 280 -14.89 -7.18 6.44
C LEU A 280 -13.55 -7.48 5.77
N GLY A 281 -12.58 -6.56 5.87
CA GLY A 281 -11.22 -6.76 5.37
C GLY A 281 -10.50 -7.91 6.07
N VAL A 282 -10.47 -7.90 7.41
CA VAL A 282 -9.86 -8.95 8.23
C VAL A 282 -10.52 -10.31 7.98
N GLY A 283 -11.86 -10.36 7.95
CA GLY A 283 -12.63 -11.57 7.71
C GLY A 283 -12.37 -12.15 6.31
N GLY A 284 -12.34 -11.30 5.28
CA GLY A 284 -12.00 -11.71 3.93
C GLY A 284 -10.57 -12.23 3.80
N LEU A 285 -9.59 -11.55 4.40
CA LEU A 285 -8.19 -12.00 4.44
C LEU A 285 -8.03 -13.32 5.20
N ALA A 286 -8.69 -13.48 6.35
CA ALA A 286 -8.68 -14.72 7.13
C ALA A 286 -9.36 -15.88 6.38
N ALA A 287 -10.49 -15.61 5.70
CA ALA A 287 -11.16 -16.58 4.84
C ALA A 287 -10.23 -17.02 3.70
N LEU A 288 -9.54 -16.09 3.02
CA LEU A 288 -8.58 -16.43 1.97
C LEU A 288 -7.34 -17.18 2.51
N ALA A 289 -6.89 -16.85 3.73
CA ALA A 289 -5.79 -17.56 4.38
C ALA A 289 -6.13 -19.02 4.67
N THR A 290 -7.38 -19.30 5.05
CA THR A 290 -7.84 -20.62 5.52
C THR A 290 -8.61 -21.42 4.46
N ALA A 291 -9.06 -20.79 3.36
CA ALA A 291 -9.90 -21.43 2.36
C ALA A 291 -9.24 -22.69 1.78
N PRO A 292 -9.93 -23.85 1.82
CA PRO A 292 -9.42 -25.07 1.22
C PRO A 292 -9.32 -24.87 -0.29
N SER A 293 -8.13 -25.10 -0.85
CA SER A 293 -7.81 -24.89 -2.27
C SER A 293 -8.75 -25.63 -3.23
N ARG A 294 -9.40 -26.71 -2.77
CA ARG A 294 -10.39 -27.50 -3.53
C ARG A 294 -11.69 -26.73 -3.81
N TRP A 295 -12.14 -25.90 -2.88
CA TRP A 295 -13.36 -25.10 -3.08
C TRP A 295 -13.12 -23.97 -4.09
N LEU A 296 -11.96 -23.32 -3.98
CA LEU A 296 -11.47 -22.33 -4.95
C LEU A 296 -11.34 -22.90 -6.37
N LEU A 297 -10.84 -24.14 -6.48
CA LEU A 297 -10.80 -24.88 -7.73
C LEU A 297 -12.18 -25.11 -8.34
N VAL A 298 -13.19 -25.50 -7.55
CA VAL A 298 -14.54 -25.78 -8.07
C VAL A 298 -15.23 -24.50 -8.58
N VAL A 299 -15.01 -23.37 -7.92
CA VAL A 299 -15.57 -22.08 -8.33
C VAL A 299 -14.87 -21.56 -9.59
N LEU A 300 -13.54 -21.68 -9.68
CA LEU A 300 -12.75 -21.12 -10.78
C LEU A 300 -12.67 -22.03 -12.03
N ARG A 301 -12.78 -23.36 -11.87
CA ARG A 301 -12.64 -24.34 -12.96
C ARG A 301 -13.94 -24.58 -13.74
N ARG A 302 -15.07 -24.04 -13.26
CA ARG A 302 -16.38 -24.25 -13.89
C ARG A 302 -16.50 -23.62 -15.29
N ASP A 303 -15.59 -22.68 -15.64
CA ASP A 303 -15.55 -22.01 -16.94
C ASP A 303 -14.44 -22.51 -17.89
N THR A 304 -13.51 -23.36 -17.45
CA THR A 304 -12.36 -23.78 -18.29
C THR A 304 -12.52 -25.11 -19.01
N ASP A 305 -13.53 -25.92 -18.66
CA ASP A 305 -13.70 -27.27 -19.23
C ASP A 305 -14.64 -27.32 -20.46
N SER A 306 -15.08 -26.17 -20.98
CA SER A 306 -15.99 -26.08 -22.14
C SER A 306 -15.29 -25.64 -23.43
N THR A 307 -14.04 -26.04 -23.66
CA THR A 307 -13.45 -26.29 -25.01
C THR A 307 -12.00 -26.76 -24.87
N GLY A 308 -11.69 -27.95 -25.39
CA GLY A 308 -10.30 -28.42 -25.50
C GLY A 308 -9.50 -27.51 -26.42
N GLY A 309 -8.61 -26.69 -25.86
CA GLY A 309 -7.70 -25.85 -26.61
C GLY A 309 -6.90 -24.91 -25.71
N ALA A 310 -5.57 -25.07 -25.74
CA ALA A 310 -4.51 -24.14 -25.31
C ALA A 310 -4.88 -23.14 -24.17
N GLY A 311 -4.42 -23.44 -22.95
CA GLY A 311 -4.61 -22.60 -21.76
C GLY A 311 -4.38 -21.12 -22.05
N VAL A 312 -5.43 -20.33 -21.86
CA VAL A 312 -5.38 -18.88 -22.05
C VAL A 312 -4.36 -18.30 -21.06
N PRO A 313 -3.38 -17.49 -21.51
CA PRO A 313 -2.33 -16.98 -20.65
C PRO A 313 -2.90 -16.03 -19.60
N HIS A 314 -2.65 -16.31 -18.33
CA HIS A 314 -3.14 -15.58 -17.15
C HIS A 314 -2.89 -14.06 -17.23
N GLN A 315 -1.86 -13.67 -17.98
CA GLN A 315 -1.51 -12.28 -18.31
C GLN A 315 -2.65 -11.50 -18.97
N ARG A 316 -3.46 -12.12 -19.85
CA ARG A 316 -4.58 -11.43 -20.52
C ARG A 316 -5.69 -11.01 -19.56
N VAL A 317 -5.95 -11.84 -18.55
CA VAL A 317 -6.96 -11.56 -17.53
C VAL A 317 -6.51 -10.40 -16.65
N LEU A 318 -5.24 -10.39 -16.22
CA LEU A 318 -4.68 -9.28 -15.45
C LEU A 318 -4.73 -7.95 -16.23
N TYR A 319 -4.46 -7.99 -17.54
CA TYR A 319 -4.57 -6.81 -18.39
C TYR A 319 -6.01 -6.33 -18.54
N ALA A 320 -6.95 -7.24 -18.71
CA ALA A 320 -8.37 -6.90 -18.80
C ALA A 320 -8.87 -6.29 -17.49
N ILE A 321 -8.45 -6.81 -16.33
CA ILE A 321 -8.83 -6.27 -15.02
C ILE A 321 -8.18 -4.91 -14.77
N ALA A 322 -6.88 -4.75 -15.07
CA ALA A 322 -6.22 -3.45 -15.00
C ALA A 322 -6.90 -2.42 -15.93
N GLY A 323 -7.23 -2.83 -17.16
CA GLY A 323 -7.98 -2.00 -18.10
C GLY A 323 -9.35 -1.61 -17.57
N GLY A 324 -10.12 -2.56 -17.03
CA GLY A 324 -11.44 -2.33 -16.44
C GLY A 324 -11.39 -1.38 -15.24
N LEU A 325 -10.45 -1.60 -14.31
CA LEU A 325 -10.23 -0.71 -13.16
C LEU A 325 -9.86 0.71 -13.61
N ALA A 326 -9.01 0.85 -14.64
CA ALA A 326 -8.64 2.15 -15.19
C ALA A 326 -9.81 2.87 -15.87
N VAL A 327 -10.65 2.15 -16.61
CA VAL A 327 -11.87 2.71 -17.21
C VAL A 327 -12.85 3.19 -16.14
N LEU A 328 -13.09 2.37 -15.11
CA LEU A 328 -13.98 2.74 -14.02
C LEU A 328 -13.42 3.92 -13.22
N ALA A 329 -12.13 3.92 -12.89
CA ALA A 329 -11.48 5.04 -12.20
C ALA A 329 -11.56 6.33 -13.04
N GLY A 330 -11.34 6.23 -14.35
CA GLY A 330 -11.46 7.35 -15.28
C GLY A 330 -12.88 7.89 -15.37
N ALA A 331 -13.87 7.01 -15.48
CA ALA A 331 -15.29 7.39 -15.50
C ALA A 331 -15.73 8.05 -14.17
N SER A 332 -15.31 7.49 -13.03
CA SER A 332 -15.56 8.07 -11.72
C SER A 332 -14.89 9.45 -11.57
N ALA A 333 -13.65 9.62 -12.04
CA ALA A 333 -13.00 10.94 -12.03
C ALA A 333 -13.76 11.96 -12.90
N LEU A 334 -14.24 11.57 -14.08
CA LEU A 334 -15.06 12.45 -14.94
C LEU A 334 -16.42 12.80 -14.33
N ALA A 335 -17.05 11.85 -13.64
CA ALA A 335 -18.27 12.11 -12.88
C ALA A 335 -17.99 13.09 -11.72
N GLY A 336 -16.86 12.93 -11.02
CA GLY A 336 -16.39 13.89 -10.01
C GLY A 336 -16.09 15.27 -10.59
N ALA A 337 -15.62 15.35 -11.83
CA ALA A 337 -15.32 16.63 -12.49
C ALA A 337 -16.57 17.42 -12.92
N THR A 338 -17.69 16.73 -13.14
CA THR A 338 -18.93 17.30 -13.72
C THR A 338 -20.03 17.54 -12.70
N THR A 339 -19.94 16.94 -11.51
CA THR A 339 -20.95 17.07 -10.45
C THR A 339 -20.54 18.09 -9.38
N SER A 340 -21.50 18.57 -8.59
CA SER A 340 -21.22 19.50 -7.49
C SER A 340 -20.48 18.81 -6.35
N LEU A 341 -19.49 19.50 -5.77
CA LEU A 341 -18.66 18.99 -4.69
C LEU A 341 -19.25 19.28 -3.32
N VAL A 342 -19.53 20.55 -3.03
CA VAL A 342 -20.26 20.98 -1.83
C VAL A 342 -21.34 21.97 -2.29
N ILE A 343 -22.50 21.91 -1.66
CA ILE A 343 -23.56 22.90 -1.84
C ILE A 343 -23.62 23.74 -0.56
N GLY A 344 -23.36 25.04 -0.71
CA GLY A 344 -23.41 25.99 0.41
C GLY A 344 -24.85 26.34 0.83
N PRO A 345 -25.02 27.13 1.91
CA PRO A 345 -26.34 27.52 2.44
C PRO A 345 -27.23 28.22 1.40
N ASP A 346 -26.60 29.01 0.54
CA ASP A 346 -27.27 29.77 -0.52
C ASP A 346 -27.66 28.91 -1.73
N GLY A 347 -27.46 27.59 -1.64
CA GLY A 347 -27.69 26.62 -2.72
C GLY A 347 -26.64 26.68 -3.84
N GLN A 348 -25.61 27.52 -3.70
CA GLN A 348 -24.56 27.67 -4.70
C GLN A 348 -23.50 26.57 -4.56
N PRO A 349 -23.00 26.02 -5.69
CA PRO A 349 -21.95 25.01 -5.67
C PRO A 349 -20.61 25.65 -5.29
N VAL A 350 -19.98 25.09 -4.26
CA VAL A 350 -18.59 25.37 -3.88
C VAL A 350 -17.73 24.22 -4.40
N GLY A 351 -16.64 24.54 -5.09
CA GLY A 351 -15.78 23.53 -5.70
C GLY A 351 -14.31 23.89 -5.64
N SER A 352 -13.45 22.88 -5.67
CA SER A 352 -11.99 23.05 -5.73
C SER A 352 -11.54 23.46 -7.14
N PRO A 353 -10.54 24.35 -7.31
CA PRO A 353 -9.89 24.56 -8.61
C PRO A 353 -9.32 23.26 -9.18
N ALA A 354 -8.79 22.38 -8.31
CA ALA A 354 -8.24 21.08 -8.68
C ALA A 354 -9.29 20.14 -9.31
N GLN A 355 -10.59 20.38 -9.08
CA GLN A 355 -11.66 19.60 -9.68
C GLN A 355 -11.60 19.62 -11.22
N PHE A 356 -11.08 20.69 -11.83
CA PHE A 356 -10.86 20.75 -13.27
C PHE A 356 -9.81 19.74 -13.75
N LEU A 357 -8.80 19.42 -12.94
CA LEU A 357 -7.74 18.46 -13.29
C LEU A 357 -8.25 17.01 -13.33
N LEU A 358 -9.43 16.73 -12.77
CA LEU A 358 -10.08 15.43 -12.92
C LEU A 358 -10.48 15.13 -14.38
N TYR A 359 -10.70 16.15 -15.24
CA TYR A 359 -10.96 15.95 -16.67
C TYR A 359 -9.79 15.29 -17.42
N PRO A 360 -8.59 15.90 -17.47
CA PRO A 360 -7.47 15.31 -18.19
C PRO A 360 -7.03 13.96 -17.59
N ILE A 361 -7.12 13.79 -16.26
CA ILE A 361 -6.81 12.52 -15.60
C ILE A 361 -7.83 11.45 -15.97
N GLY A 362 -9.12 11.77 -15.86
CA GLY A 362 -10.19 10.83 -16.12
C GLY A 362 -10.20 10.36 -17.58
N LEU A 363 -10.03 11.30 -18.52
CA LEU A 363 -9.87 10.98 -19.94
C LEU A 363 -8.60 10.15 -20.20
N GLY A 364 -7.45 10.58 -19.67
CA GLY A 364 -6.19 9.88 -19.87
C GLY A 364 -6.23 8.44 -19.36
N LEU A 365 -6.70 8.25 -18.11
CA LEU A 365 -6.78 6.94 -17.49
C LEU A 365 -7.83 6.05 -18.15
N GLY A 366 -8.99 6.62 -18.52
CA GLY A 366 -10.04 5.90 -19.24
C GLY A 366 -9.58 5.42 -20.62
N LEU A 367 -8.90 6.28 -21.40
CA LEU A 367 -8.36 5.92 -22.71
C LEU A 367 -7.25 4.87 -22.62
N LEU A 368 -6.33 4.99 -21.65
CA LEU A 368 -5.32 3.96 -21.39
C LEU A 368 -5.98 2.63 -20.98
N GLY A 369 -7.04 2.68 -20.17
CA GLY A 369 -7.83 1.52 -19.79
C GLY A 369 -8.49 0.81 -20.98
N VAL A 370 -9.13 1.57 -21.87
CA VAL A 370 -9.70 1.04 -23.13
C VAL A 370 -8.60 0.42 -24.01
N ALA A 371 -7.44 1.06 -24.09
CA ALA A 371 -6.33 0.56 -24.89
C ALA A 371 -5.74 -0.77 -24.39
N MET A 372 -5.91 -1.12 -23.10
CA MET A 372 -5.48 -2.43 -22.57
C MET A 372 -6.30 -3.61 -23.10
N PHE A 373 -7.52 -3.37 -23.62
CA PHE A 373 -8.32 -4.42 -24.26
C PHE A 373 -7.85 -4.73 -25.69
N LEU A 374 -6.99 -3.88 -26.28
CA LEU A 374 -6.40 -4.08 -27.59
C LEU A 374 -5.04 -4.80 -27.45
N PRO A 375 -4.91 -6.09 -27.78
CA PRO A 375 -3.70 -6.86 -27.50
C PRO A 375 -2.44 -6.32 -28.20
N ALA A 376 -2.61 -5.67 -29.36
CA ALA A 376 -1.51 -5.04 -30.09
C ALA A 376 -0.93 -3.80 -29.37
N VAL A 377 -1.75 -3.12 -28.56
CA VAL A 377 -1.43 -1.84 -27.93
C VAL A 377 -1.14 -2.02 -26.43
N ALA A 378 -1.77 -3.01 -25.78
CA ALA A 378 -1.63 -3.28 -24.35
C ALA A 378 -0.17 -3.41 -23.88
N VAL A 379 0.71 -4.01 -24.70
CA VAL A 379 2.14 -4.15 -24.40
C VAL A 379 2.84 -2.80 -24.23
N TRP A 380 2.41 -1.78 -24.99
CA TRP A 380 2.98 -0.43 -24.97
C TRP A 380 2.34 0.46 -23.91
N VAL A 381 1.04 0.25 -23.67
CA VAL A 381 0.24 1.07 -22.74
C VAL A 381 0.46 0.66 -21.28
N ARG A 382 0.69 -0.63 -21.02
CA ARG A 382 0.83 -1.14 -19.66
C ARG A 382 1.86 -0.40 -18.80
N PRO A 383 3.10 -0.13 -19.27
CA PRO A 383 4.06 0.60 -18.46
C PRO A 383 3.59 2.01 -18.11
N VAL A 384 2.84 2.66 -19.00
CA VAL A 384 2.23 3.97 -18.73
C VAL A 384 1.15 3.84 -17.65
N LEU A 385 0.27 2.84 -17.80
CA LEU A 385 -0.83 2.61 -16.87
C LEU A 385 -0.34 2.28 -15.45
N SER A 386 0.84 1.65 -15.33
CA SER A 386 1.43 1.26 -14.04
C SER A 386 1.76 2.43 -13.11
N LEU A 387 1.75 3.66 -13.61
CA LEU A 387 1.96 4.88 -12.82
C LEU A 387 0.85 5.93 -13.02
N ALA A 388 0.07 5.87 -14.10
CA ALA A 388 -0.97 6.86 -14.39
C ALA A 388 -2.01 7.03 -13.25
N TRP A 389 -2.25 5.98 -12.46
CA TRP A 389 -3.13 6.02 -11.27
C TRP A 389 -2.65 7.02 -10.19
N ALA A 390 -1.36 7.33 -10.13
CA ALA A 390 -0.82 8.29 -9.16
C ALA A 390 -1.35 9.72 -9.38
N GLY A 391 -1.72 10.06 -10.62
CA GLY A 391 -2.39 11.33 -10.91
C GLY A 391 -3.75 11.45 -10.22
N VAL A 392 -4.49 10.35 -10.11
CA VAL A 392 -5.78 10.32 -9.40
C VAL A 392 -5.58 10.57 -7.90
N LEU A 393 -4.53 10.02 -7.29
CA LEU A 393 -4.24 10.30 -5.87
C LEU A 393 -3.86 11.77 -5.65
N LEU A 394 -3.01 12.31 -6.54
CA LEU A 394 -2.57 13.71 -6.47
C LEU A 394 -3.76 14.67 -6.49
N VAL A 395 -4.64 14.54 -7.48
CA VAL A 395 -5.76 15.48 -7.67
C VAL A 395 -6.97 15.11 -6.81
N GLY A 396 -7.26 13.83 -6.67
CA GLY A 396 -8.40 13.35 -5.89
C GLY A 396 -8.29 13.75 -4.42
N ALA A 397 -7.10 13.70 -3.83
CA ALA A 397 -6.88 14.16 -2.46
C ALA A 397 -7.14 15.67 -2.29
N GLN A 398 -6.67 16.50 -3.22
CA GLN A 398 -6.94 17.96 -3.22
C GLN A 398 -8.42 18.29 -3.44
N VAL A 399 -9.17 17.45 -4.15
CA VAL A 399 -10.61 17.64 -4.34
C VAL A 399 -11.38 17.18 -3.10
N LEU A 400 -10.96 16.09 -2.47
CA LEU A 400 -11.61 15.55 -1.27
C LEU A 400 -11.35 16.36 0.00
N SER A 401 -10.29 17.17 0.06
CA SER A 401 -10.05 18.04 1.21
C SER A 401 -11.14 19.10 1.40
N VAL A 402 -11.82 19.54 0.33
CA VAL A 402 -12.87 20.56 0.40
C VAL A 402 -14.13 20.09 1.14
N PRO A 403 -14.80 18.97 0.79
CA PRO A 403 -15.95 18.49 1.54
C PRO A 403 -15.60 18.13 2.99
N ILE A 404 -14.38 17.61 3.24
CA ILE A 404 -13.91 17.31 4.59
C ILE A 404 -13.80 18.60 5.42
N ALA A 405 -13.14 19.63 4.89
CA ALA A 405 -13.05 20.93 5.56
C ALA A 405 -14.42 21.63 5.70
N ALA A 406 -15.36 21.40 4.77
CA ALA A 406 -16.71 21.95 4.84
C ALA A 406 -17.53 21.38 6.00
N ASP A 407 -17.33 20.09 6.34
CA ASP A 407 -17.99 19.44 7.47
C ASP A 407 -17.48 19.98 8.83
N GLU A 408 -16.30 20.60 8.88
CA GLU A 408 -15.75 21.24 10.09
C GLU A 408 -16.33 22.64 10.36
N LEU A 409 -16.97 23.26 9.37
CA LEU A 409 -17.52 24.60 9.52
C LEU A 409 -18.90 24.54 10.22
N PRO A 410 -19.21 25.46 11.15
CA PRO A 410 -20.50 25.54 11.82
C PRO A 410 -21.59 26.17 10.92
N ILE A 411 -21.66 25.72 9.67
CA ILE A 411 -22.52 26.24 8.62
C ILE A 411 -23.20 25.06 7.94
N GLU A 412 -24.50 25.16 7.64
CA GLU A 412 -25.22 24.12 6.91
C GLU A 412 -24.63 23.96 5.50
N THR A 413 -23.87 22.88 5.29
CA THR A 413 -23.36 22.48 3.99
C THR A 413 -23.89 21.09 3.65
N THR A 414 -24.07 20.82 2.35
CA THR A 414 -24.45 19.48 1.88
C THR A 414 -23.37 18.93 0.96
N ASN A 415 -22.86 17.75 1.31
CA ASN A 415 -21.91 17.03 0.49
C ASN A 415 -22.55 16.61 -0.85
N GLY A 416 -21.97 17.10 -1.94
CA GLY A 416 -22.42 16.81 -3.29
C GLY A 416 -21.91 15.46 -3.82
N ALA A 417 -22.45 15.03 -4.96
CA ALA A 417 -22.09 13.74 -5.56
C ALA A 417 -20.62 13.65 -5.97
N ALA A 418 -19.93 14.77 -6.24
CA ALA A 418 -18.55 14.74 -6.70
C ALA A 418 -17.59 14.16 -5.65
N GLY A 419 -17.86 14.36 -4.36
CA GLY A 419 -17.07 13.76 -3.28
C GLY A 419 -17.04 12.24 -3.39
N TRP A 420 -18.22 11.62 -3.51
CA TRP A 420 -18.37 10.17 -3.67
C TRP A 420 -17.71 9.62 -4.95
N TRP A 421 -17.89 10.32 -6.07
CA TRP A 421 -17.27 9.93 -7.34
C TRP A 421 -15.74 10.01 -7.28
N THR A 422 -15.21 11.06 -6.66
CA THR A 422 -13.75 11.26 -6.50
C THR A 422 -13.17 10.22 -5.55
N PHE A 423 -13.85 9.94 -4.44
CA PHE A 423 -13.47 8.86 -3.52
C PHE A 423 -13.45 7.50 -4.21
N GLY A 424 -14.50 7.18 -4.98
CA GLY A 424 -14.54 5.96 -5.79
C GLY A 424 -13.39 5.87 -6.80
N ALA A 425 -13.03 6.98 -7.45
CA ALA A 425 -11.90 7.04 -8.37
C ALA A 425 -10.57 6.75 -7.66
N VAL A 426 -10.35 7.33 -6.47
CA VAL A 426 -9.16 7.08 -5.63
C VAL A 426 -9.06 5.61 -5.24
N VAL A 427 -10.16 5.01 -4.77
CA VAL A 427 -10.21 3.58 -4.40
C VAL A 427 -9.88 2.69 -5.60
N LEU A 428 -10.47 2.94 -6.76
CA LEU A 428 -10.20 2.19 -7.99
C LEU A 428 -8.76 2.38 -8.48
N ALA A 429 -8.20 3.58 -8.33
CA ALA A 429 -6.80 3.87 -8.66
C ALA A 429 -5.82 3.10 -7.77
N VAL A 430 -6.10 2.94 -6.47
CA VAL A 430 -5.30 2.10 -5.58
C VAL A 430 -5.37 0.62 -5.98
N LEU A 431 -6.56 0.11 -6.30
CA LEU A 431 -6.70 -1.26 -6.80
C LEU A 431 -5.94 -1.46 -8.12
N LEU A 432 -5.97 -0.46 -9.01
CA LEU A 432 -5.21 -0.46 -10.26
C LEU A 432 -3.70 -0.46 -10.01
N ALA A 433 -3.22 0.30 -9.03
CA ALA A 433 -1.83 0.30 -8.61
C ALA A 433 -1.38 -1.11 -8.20
N VAL A 434 -2.17 -1.76 -7.36
CA VAL A 434 -1.89 -3.12 -6.88
C VAL A 434 -1.94 -4.14 -8.01
N CYS A 435 -2.95 -4.05 -8.89
CA CYS A 435 -3.04 -4.89 -10.09
C CYS A 435 -1.79 -4.74 -10.97
N SER A 436 -1.32 -3.51 -11.16
CA SER A 436 -0.13 -3.20 -11.96
C SER A 436 1.14 -3.78 -11.32
N LEU A 437 1.28 -3.72 -10.00
CA LEU A 437 2.39 -4.31 -9.26
C LEU A 437 2.40 -5.85 -9.40
N VAL A 438 1.26 -6.50 -9.21
CA VAL A 438 1.14 -7.97 -9.36
C VAL A 438 1.47 -8.37 -10.80
N ALA A 439 0.91 -7.67 -11.79
CA ALA A 439 1.25 -7.92 -13.18
C ALA A 439 2.75 -7.74 -13.46
N GLY A 440 3.41 -6.77 -12.80
CA GLY A 440 4.86 -6.57 -12.88
C GLY A 440 5.68 -7.74 -12.36
N VAL A 441 5.29 -8.28 -11.20
CA VAL A 441 5.93 -9.46 -10.60
C VAL A 441 5.76 -10.70 -11.47
N VAL A 442 4.53 -10.96 -11.94
CA VAL A 442 4.21 -12.12 -12.78
C VAL A 442 5.04 -12.13 -14.06
N GLU A 443 5.18 -10.99 -14.75
CA GLU A 443 5.99 -10.93 -15.97
C GLU A 443 7.49 -11.12 -15.74
N ARG A 444 8.00 -10.59 -14.64
CA ARG A 444 9.41 -10.79 -14.29
C ARG A 444 9.70 -12.26 -14.07
N GLU A 445 8.75 -12.97 -13.46
CA GLU A 445 8.85 -14.40 -13.22
C GLU A 445 8.73 -15.23 -14.50
N GLU A 446 7.78 -14.92 -15.39
CA GLU A 446 7.59 -15.63 -16.66
C GLU A 446 8.79 -15.45 -17.61
N THR A 447 9.42 -14.28 -17.61
CA THR A 447 10.56 -14.00 -18.48
C THR A 447 11.87 -14.64 -18.00
N GLY A 448 11.91 -15.20 -16.79
CA GLY A 448 13.08 -15.90 -16.24
C GLY A 448 14.36 -15.07 -16.18
N ARG A 449 14.26 -13.74 -16.34
CA ARG A 449 15.44 -12.87 -16.43
C ARG A 449 16.06 -12.75 -15.03
N PRO A 450 17.29 -13.22 -14.81
CA PRO A 450 18.02 -12.86 -13.60
C PRO A 450 18.10 -11.33 -13.56
N SER A 451 18.08 -10.75 -12.34
CA SER A 451 18.34 -9.33 -12.13
C SER A 451 19.64 -9.00 -12.86
N ALA A 452 19.55 -8.42 -14.05
CA ALA A 452 20.74 -8.07 -14.80
C ALA A 452 21.41 -6.98 -13.96
N ASP A 453 22.53 -7.30 -13.33
CA ASP A 453 23.49 -6.31 -12.88
C ASP A 453 23.98 -5.61 -14.15
N VAL A 454 23.23 -4.60 -14.61
CA VAL A 454 23.66 -3.63 -15.63
C VAL A 454 24.60 -2.62 -14.94
N SER A 455 25.54 -3.16 -14.17
CA SER A 455 26.63 -2.45 -13.55
C SER A 455 27.83 -2.59 -14.48
N GLY A 456 27.82 -1.85 -15.59
CA GLY A 456 29.01 -1.88 -16.47
C GLY A 456 28.95 -1.17 -17.81
N THR A 457 27.79 -0.73 -18.31
CA THR A 457 27.74 0.01 -19.58
C THR A 457 27.58 1.50 -19.33
N SER A 458 28.38 2.32 -20.02
CA SER A 458 28.33 3.80 -19.95
C SER A 458 26.94 4.39 -20.21
N GLY A 459 26.09 3.68 -20.96
CA GLY A 459 24.69 4.03 -21.17
C GLY A 459 23.81 3.90 -19.92
N GLY A 460 24.07 2.92 -19.05
CA GLY A 460 23.32 2.74 -17.80
C GLY A 460 23.59 3.86 -16.79
N THR A 461 24.83 4.33 -16.70
CA THR A 461 25.23 5.43 -15.80
C THR A 461 24.56 6.75 -16.20
N LEU A 462 24.48 7.05 -17.50
CA LEU A 462 23.85 8.28 -17.99
C LEU A 462 22.33 8.26 -17.77
N ILE A 463 21.66 7.13 -17.97
CA ILE A 463 20.22 6.97 -17.69
C ILE A 463 19.96 7.11 -16.18
N ALA A 464 20.79 6.48 -15.33
CA ALA A 464 20.68 6.60 -13.88
C ALA A 464 20.91 8.03 -13.38
N ALA A 465 21.92 8.73 -13.91
CA ALA A 465 22.17 10.13 -13.57
C ALA A 465 21.03 11.05 -14.03
N GLY A 466 20.49 10.85 -15.24
CA GLY A 466 19.34 11.60 -15.74
C GLY A 466 18.08 11.36 -14.90
N ALA A 467 17.82 10.10 -14.51
CA ALA A 467 16.72 9.76 -13.61
C ALA A 467 16.91 10.38 -12.21
N GLY A 468 18.14 10.42 -11.70
CA GLY A 468 18.49 11.08 -10.45
C GLY A 468 18.24 12.59 -10.49
N LEU A 469 18.69 13.28 -11.55
CA LEU A 469 18.43 14.70 -11.76
C LEU A 469 16.93 14.99 -11.86
N ALA A 470 16.20 14.20 -12.65
CA ALA A 470 14.74 14.32 -12.74
C ALA A 470 14.09 14.11 -11.37
N GLY A 471 14.56 13.14 -10.58
CA GLY A 471 14.09 12.91 -9.21
C GLY A 471 14.25 14.12 -8.31
N VAL A 472 15.41 14.80 -8.35
CA VAL A 472 15.64 16.03 -7.56
C VAL A 472 14.68 17.15 -7.98
N LEU A 473 14.47 17.34 -9.29
CA LEU A 473 13.54 18.36 -9.79
C LEU A 473 12.08 18.02 -9.45
N VAL A 474 11.70 16.75 -9.53
CA VAL A 474 10.38 16.28 -9.08
C VAL A 474 10.19 16.57 -7.60
N VAL A 475 11.16 16.24 -6.74
CA VAL A 475 11.08 16.57 -5.32
C VAL A 475 10.87 18.07 -5.14
N GLY A 476 11.61 18.93 -5.85
CA GLY A 476 11.38 20.39 -5.81
C GLY A 476 9.97 20.81 -6.23
N ALA A 477 9.39 20.15 -7.24
CA ALA A 477 8.06 20.44 -7.77
C ALA A 477 6.90 20.06 -6.84
N PHE A 478 7.06 18.99 -6.05
CA PHE A 478 6.05 18.55 -5.07
C PHE A 478 6.30 19.10 -3.67
N LEU A 479 7.56 19.42 -3.34
CA LEU A 479 7.93 20.03 -2.07
C LEU A 479 7.44 21.47 -1.98
N LEU A 480 7.59 22.24 -3.06
CA LEU A 480 7.28 23.66 -3.06
C LEU A 480 5.87 23.95 -3.63
N PRO A 481 5.22 25.02 -3.18
CA PRO A 481 3.94 25.46 -3.74
C PRO A 481 4.12 25.83 -5.22
N VAL A 482 3.19 25.36 -6.04
CA VAL A 482 3.13 25.63 -7.49
C VAL A 482 2.47 26.98 -7.75
N VAL A 483 1.56 27.38 -6.87
CA VAL A 483 0.86 28.67 -6.93
C VAL A 483 0.86 29.31 -5.56
N ARG A 484 0.93 30.64 -5.51
CA ARG A 484 0.68 31.42 -4.30
C ARG A 484 -0.43 32.42 -4.56
N SER A 485 -1.45 32.37 -3.73
CA SER A 485 -2.62 33.24 -3.73
C SER A 485 -3.02 33.54 -2.29
N ALA A 486 -3.54 34.74 -2.02
CA ALA A 486 -3.97 35.11 -0.67
C ALA A 486 -5.21 34.31 -0.21
N ASP A 487 -6.02 33.85 -1.15
CA ASP A 487 -7.32 33.21 -0.90
C ASP A 487 -7.31 31.70 -1.16
N HIS A 488 -6.15 31.12 -1.48
CA HIS A 488 -6.03 29.69 -1.75
C HIS A 488 -4.63 29.16 -1.43
N ASP A 489 -4.60 28.16 -0.54
CA ASP A 489 -3.40 27.41 -0.21
C ASP A 489 -3.25 26.22 -1.15
N THR A 490 -2.11 26.15 -1.84
CA THR A 490 -1.83 25.01 -2.72
C THR A 490 -1.25 23.85 -1.94
N ALA A 491 -1.72 22.64 -2.25
CA ALA A 491 -1.19 21.45 -1.61
C ALA A 491 0.30 21.30 -1.96
N ALA A 492 1.19 21.37 -0.97
CA ALA A 492 2.62 21.08 -1.13
C ALA A 492 3.16 20.42 0.14
N LEU A 493 4.30 19.74 0.04
CA LEU A 493 4.87 19.04 1.21
C LEU A 493 5.45 20.00 2.27
N THR A 494 5.50 21.30 2.00
CA THR A 494 5.86 22.33 2.98
C THR A 494 4.67 22.96 3.69
N GLU A 495 3.46 22.73 3.19
CA GLU A 495 2.23 23.30 3.77
C GLU A 495 1.64 22.38 4.84
N ASP A 496 0.48 22.76 5.35
CA ASP A 496 -0.21 22.05 6.42
C ASP A 496 -0.46 20.56 6.07
N VAL A 497 -0.36 19.72 7.09
CA VAL A 497 -0.51 18.27 6.95
C VAL A 497 -2.00 17.93 6.95
N ASP A 498 -2.59 17.97 5.76
CA ASP A 498 -3.99 17.64 5.49
C ASP A 498 -4.12 16.43 4.54
N VAL A 499 -5.34 16.14 4.08
CA VAL A 499 -5.59 15.06 3.10
C VAL A 499 -4.83 15.29 1.79
N ALA A 500 -4.72 16.54 1.34
CA ALA A 500 -4.04 16.89 0.10
C ALA A 500 -2.53 16.64 0.18
N PHE A 501 -1.89 16.94 1.32
CA PHE A 501 -0.50 16.61 1.63
C PHE A 501 -0.20 15.12 1.39
N TRP A 502 -1.08 14.22 1.85
CA TRP A 502 -0.90 12.77 1.66
C TRP A 502 -1.02 12.35 0.19
N GLY A 503 -1.94 12.95 -0.56
CA GLY A 503 -2.04 12.72 -2.02
C GLY A 503 -0.78 13.13 -2.77
N VAL A 504 -0.24 14.30 -2.43
CA VAL A 504 1.04 14.83 -2.96
C VAL A 504 2.20 13.91 -2.58
N LEU A 505 2.29 13.47 -1.32
CA LEU A 505 3.35 12.57 -0.84
C LEU A 505 3.30 11.22 -1.56
N LEU A 506 2.14 10.58 -1.64
CA LEU A 506 1.97 9.28 -2.29
C LEU A 506 2.29 9.36 -3.80
N ALA A 507 1.86 10.43 -4.48
CA ALA A 507 2.20 10.65 -5.88
C ALA A 507 3.72 10.86 -6.07
N THR A 508 4.36 11.63 -5.17
CA THR A 508 5.81 11.85 -5.19
C THR A 508 6.57 10.53 -5.03
N LEU A 509 6.20 9.72 -4.05
CA LEU A 509 6.81 8.40 -3.81
C LEU A 509 6.62 7.46 -4.99
N ALA A 510 5.43 7.45 -5.61
CA ALA A 510 5.15 6.64 -6.80
C ALA A 510 6.04 7.06 -7.99
N VAL A 511 6.18 8.38 -8.23
CA VAL A 511 7.04 8.92 -9.29
C VAL A 511 8.51 8.58 -9.02
N LEU A 512 9.01 8.78 -7.80
CA LEU A 512 10.39 8.44 -7.43
C LEU A 512 10.66 6.93 -7.56
N GLY A 513 9.71 6.09 -7.17
CA GLY A 513 9.76 4.65 -7.36
C GLY A 513 9.87 4.28 -8.85
N ALA A 514 9.06 4.90 -9.71
CA ALA A 514 9.13 4.70 -11.15
C ALA A 514 10.49 5.14 -11.73
N LEU A 515 11.02 6.30 -11.33
CA LEU A 515 12.34 6.78 -11.76
C LEU A 515 13.47 5.85 -11.31
N ALA A 516 13.38 5.28 -10.12
CA ALA A 516 14.35 4.29 -9.64
C ALA A 516 14.30 2.95 -10.42
N LEU A 517 13.16 2.65 -11.05
CA LEU A 517 12.98 1.47 -11.90
C LEU A 517 13.46 1.70 -13.34
N VAL A 518 13.43 2.94 -13.86
CA VAL A 518 13.82 3.26 -15.25
C VAL A 518 15.17 2.67 -15.67
N PRO A 519 16.27 2.77 -14.89
CA PRO A 519 17.57 2.20 -15.27
C PRO A 519 17.58 0.66 -15.36
N ARG A 520 16.62 0.00 -14.71
CA ARG A 520 16.49 -1.47 -14.66
C ARG A 520 15.44 -2.00 -15.65
N SER A 521 14.70 -1.11 -16.30
CA SER A 521 13.60 -1.46 -17.19
C SER A 521 14.08 -1.64 -18.64
N GLY A 522 13.43 -2.54 -19.39
CA GLY A 522 13.64 -2.65 -20.83
C GLY A 522 13.16 -1.37 -21.56
N ARG A 523 13.67 -1.12 -22.77
CA ARG A 523 13.43 0.13 -23.54
C ARG A 523 11.97 0.59 -23.58
N VAL A 524 11.05 -0.32 -23.93
CA VAL A 524 9.61 -0.01 -24.02
C VAL A 524 9.02 0.37 -22.66
N SER A 525 9.37 -0.40 -21.62
CA SER A 525 8.88 -0.15 -20.26
C SER A 525 9.45 1.14 -19.67
N ALA A 526 10.74 1.40 -19.88
CA ALA A 526 11.39 2.63 -19.43
C ALA A 526 10.77 3.88 -20.08
N VAL A 527 10.55 3.86 -21.41
CA VAL A 527 9.88 4.97 -22.10
C VAL A 527 8.45 5.16 -21.60
N GLY A 528 7.67 4.08 -21.46
CA GLY A 528 6.30 4.19 -20.97
C GLY A 528 6.21 4.70 -19.52
N LEU A 529 7.13 4.28 -18.64
CA LEU A 529 7.23 4.83 -17.28
C LEU A 529 7.55 6.34 -17.30
N LEU A 530 8.51 6.77 -18.13
CA LEU A 530 8.85 8.19 -18.26
C LEU A 530 7.68 9.02 -18.80
N VAL A 531 6.92 8.50 -19.77
CA VAL A 531 5.68 9.15 -20.26
C VAL A 531 4.67 9.32 -19.14
N ALA A 532 4.47 8.30 -18.29
CA ALA A 532 3.56 8.42 -17.16
C ALA A 532 4.07 9.42 -16.11
N VAL A 533 5.38 9.44 -15.83
CA VAL A 533 5.99 10.44 -14.92
C VAL A 533 5.76 11.85 -15.46
N ILE A 534 5.99 12.08 -16.76
CA ILE A 534 5.71 13.36 -17.42
C ILE A 534 4.24 13.74 -17.25
N GLY A 535 3.32 12.79 -17.39
CA GLY A 535 1.89 13.01 -17.16
C GLY A 535 1.58 13.48 -15.74
N VAL A 536 2.11 12.80 -14.71
CA VAL A 536 1.89 13.15 -13.30
C VAL A 536 2.50 14.50 -12.94
N VAL A 537 3.73 14.78 -13.38
CA VAL A 537 4.39 16.09 -13.18
C VAL A 537 3.69 17.18 -13.99
N GLY A 538 3.16 16.85 -15.18
CA GLY A 538 2.35 17.74 -15.99
C GLY A 538 1.06 18.15 -15.31
N LEU A 539 0.37 17.23 -14.61
CA LEU A 539 -0.79 17.56 -13.78
C LEU A 539 -0.43 18.53 -12.66
N ARG A 540 0.72 18.31 -12.01
CA ARG A 540 1.26 19.23 -11.00
C ARG A 540 1.53 20.62 -11.59
N ALA A 541 2.07 20.72 -12.80
CA ALA A 541 2.25 22.00 -13.47
C ALA A 541 0.92 22.66 -13.88
N LEU A 542 -0.07 21.87 -14.33
CA LEU A 542 -1.41 22.35 -14.74
C LEU A 542 -2.23 22.92 -13.58
N GLU A 543 -1.85 22.66 -12.33
CA GLU A 543 -2.43 23.29 -11.15
C GLU A 543 -2.35 24.82 -11.22
N THR A 544 -1.26 25.38 -11.79
CA THR A 544 -1.15 26.82 -12.08
C THR A 544 -2.34 27.34 -12.88
N TYR A 545 -2.65 26.67 -13.99
CA TYR A 545 -3.75 27.03 -14.86
C TYR A 545 -5.10 26.79 -14.21
N ALA A 546 -5.25 25.74 -13.40
CA ALA A 546 -6.51 25.45 -12.72
C ALA A 546 -6.87 26.52 -11.68
N VAL A 547 -5.88 26.96 -10.89
CA VAL A 547 -6.03 28.00 -9.86
C VAL A 547 -6.24 29.38 -10.49
N GLY A 548 -5.46 29.72 -11.53
CA GLY A 548 -5.55 31.04 -12.18
C GLY A 548 -6.81 31.33 -12.98
N ARG A 549 -7.68 30.32 -13.14
CA ARG A 549 -9.02 30.54 -13.67
C ARG A 549 -9.98 31.15 -12.66
N ARG A 550 -9.63 31.15 -11.37
CA ARG A 550 -10.53 31.51 -10.27
C ARG A 550 -9.96 32.55 -9.32
N PHE A 551 -8.64 32.62 -9.19
CA PHE A 551 -7.95 33.50 -8.25
C PHE A 551 -6.89 34.32 -8.97
N ASP A 552 -6.56 35.49 -8.43
CA ASP A 552 -5.37 36.23 -8.84
C ASP A 552 -4.14 35.59 -8.20
N GLU A 553 -3.30 34.96 -9.02
CA GLU A 553 -2.21 34.16 -8.52
C GLU A 553 -0.81 34.59 -8.97
N THR A 554 0.18 34.21 -8.17
CA THR A 554 1.59 34.29 -8.56
C THR A 554 2.18 32.89 -8.73
N ILE A 555 2.99 32.73 -9.77
CA ILE A 555 3.64 31.44 -10.07
C ILE A 555 4.65 31.12 -8.98
N GLY A 556 4.43 30.03 -8.26
CA GLY A 556 5.31 29.52 -7.24
C GLY A 556 6.56 28.86 -7.81
N ALA A 557 7.58 28.68 -6.95
CA ALA A 557 8.83 28.02 -7.35
C ALA A 557 8.61 26.57 -7.82
N GLY A 558 7.62 25.87 -7.25
CA GLY A 558 7.30 24.49 -7.62
C GLY A 558 6.93 24.33 -9.11
N ALA A 559 6.29 25.34 -9.71
CA ALA A 559 5.94 25.33 -11.13
C ALA A 559 7.18 25.26 -12.04
N TRP A 560 8.21 26.05 -11.70
CA TRP A 560 9.47 26.08 -12.46
C TRP A 560 10.22 24.75 -12.33
N PHE A 561 10.23 24.14 -11.14
CA PHE A 561 10.78 22.80 -10.95
C PHE A 561 10.02 21.74 -11.75
N ALA A 562 8.68 21.83 -11.83
CA ALA A 562 7.87 20.92 -12.63
C ALA A 562 8.19 21.04 -14.13
N VAL A 563 8.30 22.26 -14.66
CA VAL A 563 8.71 22.50 -16.06
C VAL A 563 10.11 21.97 -16.32
N GLY A 564 11.07 22.26 -15.43
CA GLY A 564 12.43 21.75 -15.53
C GLY A 564 12.49 20.22 -15.51
N ALA A 565 11.71 19.59 -14.62
CA ALA A 565 11.58 18.13 -14.56
C ALA A 565 11.05 17.57 -15.88
N ILE A 566 9.98 18.15 -16.45
CA ILE A 566 9.41 17.71 -17.73
C ILE A 566 10.45 17.76 -18.84
N VAL A 567 11.23 18.84 -18.94
CA VAL A 567 12.29 18.97 -19.96
C VAL A 567 13.33 17.86 -19.80
N VAL A 568 13.81 17.60 -18.59
CA VAL A 568 14.79 16.53 -18.32
C VAL A 568 14.20 15.14 -18.62
N LEU A 569 12.93 14.91 -18.25
CA LEU A 569 12.24 13.64 -18.49
C LEU A 569 12.01 13.37 -19.97
N VAL A 570 11.65 14.39 -20.76
CA VAL A 570 11.51 14.27 -22.22
C VAL A 570 12.86 13.95 -22.86
N ALA A 571 13.92 14.67 -22.47
CA ALA A 571 15.27 14.37 -22.95
C ALA A 571 15.68 12.93 -22.58
N LEU A 572 15.42 12.50 -21.35
CA LEU A 572 15.69 11.14 -20.90
C LEU A 572 14.88 10.11 -21.70
N ALA A 573 13.59 10.34 -21.93
CA ALA A 573 12.73 9.46 -22.72
C ALA A 573 13.25 9.30 -24.15
N VAL A 574 13.66 10.40 -24.80
CA VAL A 574 14.29 10.37 -26.13
C VAL A 574 15.60 9.60 -26.12
N THR A 575 16.47 9.83 -25.12
CA THR A 575 17.75 9.09 -25.03
C THR A 575 17.56 7.59 -24.86
N VAL A 576 16.62 7.16 -24.01
CA VAL A 576 16.24 5.74 -23.84
C VAL A 576 15.61 5.22 -25.14
N ALA A 577 14.75 6.01 -25.78
CA ALA A 577 14.10 5.65 -27.03
C ALA A 577 15.08 5.54 -28.21
N VAL A 578 16.27 6.16 -28.17
CA VAL A 578 17.29 6.08 -29.25
C VAL A 578 18.42 5.10 -28.93
N ARG A 579 18.91 5.10 -27.68
CA ARG A 579 20.11 4.37 -27.25
C ARG A 579 19.84 3.18 -26.33
N GLY A 580 18.58 2.96 -25.94
CA GLY A 580 18.22 1.87 -25.04
C GLY A 580 18.53 0.49 -25.66
N PRO A 581 18.94 -0.50 -24.84
CA PRO A 581 19.26 -1.83 -25.33
C PRO A 581 18.05 -2.38 -26.10
N SER A 582 18.28 -2.77 -27.36
CA SER A 582 17.27 -3.44 -28.16
C SER A 582 16.97 -4.79 -27.52
N THR A 583 15.76 -4.95 -26.98
CA THR A 583 15.24 -6.29 -26.71
C THR A 583 15.08 -6.96 -28.06
N GLY A 584 15.97 -7.90 -28.40
CA GLY A 584 15.77 -8.81 -29.52
C GLY A 584 14.38 -9.42 -29.39
N ARG A 585 13.60 -9.33 -30.47
CA ARG A 585 12.30 -10.00 -30.59
C ARG A 585 12.49 -11.49 -30.74
#